data_AF-C0MB17-F1
#
_entry.id   AF-C0MB17-F1
#
_cell.length_a   1.000
_cell.length_b   1.000
_cell.length_c   1.000
_cell.angle_alpha   90.00
_cell.angle_beta   90.00
_cell.angle_gamma   90.00
#
_symmetry.space_group_name_H-M   'P 1'
#
loop_
_entity.id
_entity.type
_entity.pdbx_description
1 polymer ?
#
loop_
_entity_poly.entity_id
_entity_poly.type
_entity_poly.pdbx_seq_one_letter_code
_entity_poly.pdbx_strand_id
1 'polypeptide(L)'
;MKKISVTYQFLSLLNWSFIRHKSLILLCSVIQFFMTIALVYGYSLIIADDTVQTVYYLASGSVTIGMITIGCTVSAQSISSDKRDGIVSYIQTLPVLRSLILLSDLLIWTLTALIGVGVSIAVVYLKFQILPQLSLATFLILPLVLMTMISMGFAIAYWSTPSTMMLVTQLLLMIGLLFSPIMYPAERIPEVILRGYHFLPFIPAGDLIRETVYLGHSISVVKLVVLLLWLVATALLSVNWLNRQS
;
A
#
# COMPACT_ATOMS: atom_id res chain seq x y z
N MET A 1 -16.48 -9.43 36.05
CA MET A 1 -15.96 -8.90 34.76
C MET A 1 -16.86 -9.40 33.63
N LYS A 2 -17.67 -8.51 33.01
CA LYS A 2 -18.51 -8.88 31.86
C LYS A 2 -17.58 -9.22 30.68
N LYS A 3 -17.65 -10.44 30.14
CA LYS A 3 -17.00 -10.78 28.85
C LYS A 3 -17.67 -9.90 27.79
N ILE A 4 -17.05 -8.76 27.47
CA ILE A 4 -17.44 -7.95 26.31
C ILE A 4 -17.25 -8.86 25.08
N SER A 5 -18.25 -8.95 24.21
CA SER A 5 -18.12 -9.79 23.02
C SER A 5 -16.97 -9.29 22.14
N VAL A 6 -16.31 -10.22 21.47
CA VAL A 6 -15.19 -9.94 20.55
C VAL A 6 -15.60 -8.93 19.47
N THR A 7 -16.87 -8.97 19.03
CA THR A 7 -17.42 -8.05 18.03
C THR A 7 -17.53 -6.61 18.54
N TYR A 8 -17.97 -6.40 19.78
CA TYR A 8 -18.01 -5.05 20.36
C TYR A 8 -16.61 -4.49 20.58
N GLN A 9 -15.65 -5.31 21.04
CA GLN A 9 -14.26 -4.88 21.17
C GLN A 9 -13.67 -4.43 19.83
N PHE A 10 -13.93 -5.18 18.76
CA PHE A 10 -13.47 -4.85 17.42
C PHE A 10 -14.08 -3.56 16.88
N LEU A 11 -15.40 -3.35 17.05
CA LEU A 11 -16.08 -2.11 16.63
C LEU A 11 -15.57 -0.89 17.41
N SER A 12 -15.33 -1.03 18.71
CA SER A 12 -14.75 0.04 19.52
C SER A 12 -13.33 0.37 19.09
N LEU A 13 -12.50 -0.64 18.79
CA LEU A 13 -11.15 -0.44 18.25
C LEU A 13 -11.16 0.23 16.87
N LEU A 14 -12.09 -0.14 15.99
CA LEU A 14 -12.26 0.51 14.69
C LEU A 14 -12.59 2.00 14.85
N ASN A 15 -13.52 2.34 15.74
CA ASN A 15 -13.88 3.74 15.97
C ASN A 15 -12.72 4.53 16.58
N TRP A 16 -11.99 3.92 17.52
CA TRP A 16 -10.79 4.53 18.12
C TRP A 16 -9.69 4.77 17.09
N SER A 17 -9.40 3.78 16.26
CA SER A 17 -8.42 3.87 15.17
C SER A 17 -8.83 4.94 14.14
N PHE A 18 -10.13 5.02 13.80
CA PHE A 18 -10.66 6.05 12.90
C PHE A 18 -10.47 7.47 13.45
N ILE A 19 -10.81 7.70 14.73
CA ILE A 19 -10.64 9.02 15.37
C ILE A 19 -9.15 9.41 15.40
N ARG A 20 -8.27 8.45 15.71
CA ARG A 20 -6.81 8.64 15.74
C ARG A 20 -6.25 9.04 14.36
N HIS A 21 -6.79 8.45 13.29
CA HIS A 21 -6.27 8.60 11.94
C HIS A 21 -7.03 9.58 11.05
N LYS A 22 -8.00 10.34 11.60
CA LYS A 22 -8.82 11.28 10.82
C LYS A 22 -8.00 12.32 10.04
N SER A 23 -6.89 12.82 10.61
CA SER A 23 -5.99 13.75 9.91
C SER A 23 -5.21 13.09 8.76
N LEU A 24 -4.99 11.77 8.83
CA LEU A 24 -4.27 11.02 7.81
C LEU A 24 -5.07 10.87 6.52
N ILE A 25 -6.40 11.00 6.55
CA ILE A 25 -7.23 10.97 5.35
C ILE A 25 -6.87 12.10 4.40
N LEU A 26 -6.75 13.32 4.94
CA LEU A 26 -6.33 14.47 4.17
C LEU A 26 -4.90 14.30 3.68
N LEU A 27 -4.00 13.89 4.58
CA LEU A 27 -2.58 13.71 4.24
C LEU A 27 -2.38 12.67 3.13
N CYS A 28 -3.02 11.51 3.22
CA CYS A 28 -2.94 10.46 2.20
C CYS A 28 -3.44 10.99 0.86
N SER A 29 -4.58 11.69 0.83
CA SER A 29 -5.14 12.24 -0.41
C SER A 29 -4.21 13.28 -1.05
N VAL A 30 -3.61 14.16 -0.24
CA VAL A 30 -2.68 15.19 -0.71
C VAL A 30 -1.39 14.57 -1.26
N ILE A 31 -0.78 13.63 -0.54
CA ILE A 31 0.42 12.92 -1.00
C ILE A 31 0.14 12.21 -2.32
N GLN A 32 -0.98 11.50 -2.40
CA GLN A 32 -1.37 10.70 -3.56
C GLN A 32 -1.68 11.59 -4.78
N PHE A 33 -2.24 12.78 -4.56
CA PHE A 33 -2.44 13.80 -5.58
C PHE A 33 -1.11 14.30 -6.15
N PHE A 34 -0.21 14.79 -5.28
CA PHE A 34 1.08 15.35 -5.72
C PHE A 34 1.98 14.29 -6.34
N MET A 35 2.05 13.09 -5.77
CA MET A 35 2.85 11.99 -6.32
C MET A 35 2.37 11.59 -7.70
N THR A 36 1.06 11.41 -7.89
CA THR A 36 0.52 11.02 -9.19
C THR A 36 0.70 12.13 -10.22
N ILE A 37 0.48 13.40 -9.85
CA ILE A 37 0.78 14.54 -10.74
C ILE A 37 2.26 14.55 -11.14
N ALA A 38 3.17 14.42 -10.17
CA ALA A 38 4.60 14.45 -10.42
C ALA A 38 5.03 13.33 -11.39
N LEU A 39 4.51 12.12 -11.22
CA LEU A 39 4.85 10.99 -12.10
C LEU A 39 4.21 11.13 -13.48
N VAL A 40 2.92 11.44 -13.54
CA VAL A 40 2.18 11.54 -14.78
C VAL A 40 2.68 12.71 -15.64
N TYR A 41 2.78 13.91 -15.07
CA TYR A 41 3.24 15.07 -15.82
C TYR A 41 4.76 15.09 -15.98
N GLY A 42 5.52 14.69 -14.97
CA GLY A 42 6.98 14.64 -15.04
C GLY A 42 7.46 13.69 -16.13
N TYR A 43 6.82 12.53 -16.27
CA TYR A 43 7.16 11.59 -17.34
C TYR A 43 6.75 12.08 -18.72
N SER A 44 5.57 12.69 -18.87
CA SER A 44 5.13 13.28 -20.15
C SER A 44 6.07 14.37 -20.68
N LEU A 45 6.93 14.95 -19.85
CA LEU A 45 7.94 15.92 -20.29
C LEU A 45 9.21 15.26 -20.85
N ILE A 46 9.48 14.00 -20.46
CA ILE A 46 10.74 13.31 -20.77
C ILE A 46 10.62 12.50 -22.07
N ILE A 47 9.45 11.93 -22.36
CA ILE A 47 9.23 11.06 -23.52
C ILE A 47 8.26 11.72 -24.49
N ALA A 48 8.71 11.82 -25.75
CA ALA A 48 7.97 12.46 -26.84
C ALA A 48 7.01 11.51 -27.57
N ASP A 49 7.18 10.18 -27.42
CA ASP A 49 6.34 9.18 -28.08
C ASP A 49 5.29 8.60 -27.14
N ASP A 50 4.04 9.00 -27.35
CA ASP A 50 2.84 8.50 -26.67
C ASP A 50 2.40 7.14 -27.24
N THR A 51 3.29 6.15 -27.21
CA THR A 51 2.86 4.77 -27.53
C THR A 51 1.83 4.30 -26.52
N VAL A 52 0.72 3.72 -27.00
CA VAL A 52 -0.42 3.26 -26.17
C VAL A 52 0.03 2.44 -24.96
N GLN A 53 0.99 1.53 -25.13
CA GLN A 53 1.54 0.72 -24.04
C GLN A 53 2.19 1.58 -22.96
N THR A 54 3.05 2.52 -23.33
CA THR A 54 3.75 3.41 -22.39
C THR A 54 2.75 4.20 -21.54
N VAL A 55 1.66 4.67 -22.13
CA VAL A 55 0.60 5.40 -21.41
C VAL A 55 -0.07 4.52 -20.35
N TYR A 56 -0.40 3.27 -20.68
CA TYR A 56 -0.99 2.34 -19.71
C TYR A 56 -0.03 1.95 -18.58
N TYR A 57 1.26 1.75 -18.89
CA TYR A 57 2.29 1.52 -17.87
C TYR A 57 2.42 2.73 -16.94
N LEU A 58 2.38 3.94 -17.48
CA LEU A 58 2.46 5.18 -16.71
C LEU A 58 1.23 5.42 -15.84
N ALA A 59 0.04 5.23 -16.41
CA ALA A 59 -1.24 5.36 -15.71
C ALA A 59 -1.32 4.39 -14.52
N SER A 60 -1.12 3.09 -14.78
CA SER A 60 -1.17 2.07 -13.73
C SER A 60 -0.08 2.22 -12.69
N GLY A 61 1.15 2.50 -13.14
CA GLY A 61 2.26 2.52 -12.23
C GLY A 61 2.36 3.78 -11.37
N SER A 62 1.85 4.94 -11.83
CA SER A 62 1.78 6.14 -11.00
C SER A 62 0.85 5.92 -9.79
N VAL A 63 -0.31 5.31 -10.02
CA VAL A 63 -1.26 4.91 -8.97
C VAL A 63 -0.62 3.88 -8.02
N THR A 64 0.07 2.88 -8.58
CA THR A 64 0.76 1.83 -7.82
C THR A 64 1.85 2.39 -6.90
N ILE A 65 2.70 3.29 -7.42
CA ILE A 65 3.77 3.91 -6.62
C ILE A 65 3.19 4.76 -5.49
N GLY A 66 2.09 5.47 -5.73
CA GLY A 66 1.41 6.17 -4.65
C GLY A 66 0.88 5.20 -3.57
N MET A 67 0.33 4.04 -3.97
CA MET A 67 -0.06 3.00 -3.00
C MET A 67 1.12 2.43 -2.21
N ILE A 68 2.28 2.24 -2.85
CA ILE A 68 3.52 1.86 -2.15
C ILE A 68 3.95 2.96 -1.17
N THR A 69 3.82 4.23 -1.58
CA THR A 69 4.16 5.38 -0.73
C THR A 69 3.30 5.43 0.51
N ILE A 70 1.97 5.36 0.36
CA ILE A 70 1.07 5.35 1.52
C ILE A 70 1.29 4.09 2.36
N GLY A 71 1.31 2.93 1.71
CA GLY A 71 1.34 1.63 2.38
C GLY A 71 2.67 1.34 3.07
N CYS A 72 3.81 1.43 2.37
CA CYS A 72 5.10 1.08 2.96
C CYS A 72 5.73 2.23 3.74
N THR A 73 5.48 3.49 3.36
CA THR A 73 6.22 4.64 3.92
C THR A 73 5.39 5.38 4.95
N VAL A 74 4.22 5.90 4.57
CA VAL A 74 3.39 6.72 5.46
C VAL A 74 2.87 5.90 6.64
N SER A 75 2.42 4.66 6.39
CA SER A 75 1.98 3.76 7.47
C SER A 75 3.11 3.43 8.45
N ALA A 76 4.31 3.13 7.94
CA ALA A 76 5.47 2.81 8.77
C ALA A 76 5.89 4.00 9.64
N GLN A 77 5.89 5.21 9.05
CA GLN A 77 6.16 6.45 9.76
C GLN A 77 5.14 6.72 10.87
N SER A 78 3.85 6.46 10.63
CA SER A 78 2.82 6.60 11.65
C SER A 78 3.08 5.67 12.84
N ILE A 79 3.38 4.39 12.59
CA ILE A 79 3.69 3.43 13.66
C ILE A 79 4.97 3.82 14.40
N SER A 80 5.98 4.33 13.70
CA SER A 80 7.18 4.84 14.35
C SER A 80 6.91 6.08 15.20
N SER A 81 5.95 6.93 14.84
CA SER A 81 5.51 8.04 15.70
C SER A 81 4.83 7.50 16.95
N ASP A 82 3.88 6.57 16.79
CA ASP A 82 3.18 5.92 17.90
C ASP A 82 4.14 5.24 18.89
N LYS A 83 5.27 4.69 18.40
CA LYS A 83 6.34 4.15 19.25
C LYS A 83 7.03 5.23 20.08
N ARG A 84 7.31 6.40 19.49
CA ARG A 84 7.96 7.52 20.20
C ARG A 84 7.02 8.13 21.24
N ASP A 85 5.75 8.21 20.92
CA ASP A 85 4.72 8.80 21.79
C ASP A 85 4.27 7.86 22.91
N GLY A 86 4.85 6.66 23.01
CA GLY A 86 4.53 5.65 24.03
C GLY A 86 3.18 4.95 23.84
N ILE A 87 2.47 5.25 22.74
CA ILE A 87 1.15 4.70 22.41
C ILE A 87 1.25 3.18 22.22
N VAL A 88 2.34 2.68 21.62
CA VAL A 88 2.54 1.23 21.45
C VAL A 88 2.66 0.52 22.80
N SER A 89 3.37 1.10 23.76
CA SER A 89 3.49 0.56 25.12
C SER A 89 2.15 0.60 25.85
N TYR A 90 1.34 1.64 25.65
CA TYR A 90 -0.01 1.71 26.18
C TYR A 90 -0.91 0.61 25.61
N ILE A 91 -0.89 0.41 24.28
CA ILE A 91 -1.67 -0.63 23.59
C ILE A 91 -1.32 -2.04 24.11
N GLN A 92 -0.05 -2.29 24.43
CA GLN A 92 0.40 -3.56 24.99
C GLN A 92 -0.21 -3.89 26.35
N THR A 93 -0.53 -2.87 27.17
CA THR A 93 -1.16 -3.05 28.49
C THR A 93 -2.66 -3.34 28.41
N LEU A 94 -3.30 -3.14 27.26
CA LEU A 94 -4.72 -3.40 27.10
C LEU A 94 -5.01 -4.91 27.07
N PRO A 95 -6.08 -5.39 27.75
CA PRO A 95 -6.46 -6.80 27.77
C PRO A 95 -7.22 -7.19 26.49
N VAL A 96 -6.66 -6.86 25.31
CA VAL A 96 -7.27 -7.10 24.00
C VAL A 96 -6.33 -7.93 23.12
N LEU A 97 -6.91 -8.76 22.23
CA LEU A 97 -6.12 -9.56 21.30
C LEU A 97 -5.37 -8.64 20.33
N ARG A 98 -4.05 -8.77 20.27
CA ARG A 98 -3.15 -7.91 19.48
C ARG A 98 -3.45 -8.01 17.98
N SER A 99 -3.85 -9.20 17.52
CA SER A 99 -4.29 -9.43 16.14
C SER A 99 -5.54 -8.62 15.77
N LEU A 100 -6.47 -8.38 16.71
CA LEU A 100 -7.65 -7.55 16.45
C LEU A 100 -7.25 -6.08 16.27
N ILE A 101 -6.31 -5.59 17.08
CA ILE A 101 -5.81 -4.21 17.00
C ILE A 101 -5.15 -3.98 15.64
N LEU A 102 -4.26 -4.88 15.23
CA LEU A 102 -3.58 -4.79 13.95
C LEU A 102 -4.57 -4.88 12.78
N LEU A 103 -5.58 -5.76 12.87
CA LEU A 103 -6.59 -5.90 11.83
C LEU A 103 -7.50 -4.66 11.73
N SER A 104 -7.89 -4.07 12.86
CA SER A 104 -8.62 -2.80 12.90
C SER A 104 -7.82 -1.68 12.24
N ASP A 105 -6.54 -1.54 12.60
CA ASP A 105 -5.66 -0.53 12.00
C ASP A 105 -5.48 -0.78 10.49
N LEU A 106 -5.23 -2.02 10.07
CA LEU A 106 -5.13 -2.36 8.64
C LEU A 106 -6.38 -1.94 7.86
N LEU A 107 -7.57 -2.19 8.39
CA LEU A 107 -8.83 -1.82 7.73
C LEU A 107 -9.01 -0.30 7.64
N ILE A 108 -8.78 0.43 8.72
CA ILE A 108 -8.90 1.90 8.71
C ILE A 108 -7.89 2.52 7.76
N TRP A 109 -6.65 2.04 7.76
CA TRP A 109 -5.62 2.48 6.81
C TRP A 109 -5.99 2.17 5.37
N THR A 110 -6.56 0.98 5.11
CA THR A 110 -7.00 0.60 3.77
C THR A 110 -8.12 1.51 3.28
N LEU A 111 -9.15 1.75 4.10
CA LEU A 111 -10.26 2.67 3.75
C LEU A 111 -9.76 4.09 3.51
N THR A 112 -8.82 4.55 4.35
CA THR A 112 -8.22 5.88 4.24
C THR A 112 -7.41 6.01 2.95
N ALA A 113 -6.55 5.03 2.66
CA ALA A 113 -5.72 5.02 1.46
C ALA A 113 -6.56 4.89 0.19
N LEU A 114 -7.69 4.17 0.24
CA LEU A 114 -8.59 3.99 -0.91
C LEU A 114 -9.14 5.33 -1.42
N ILE A 115 -9.44 6.28 -0.52
CA ILE A 115 -9.85 7.64 -0.89
C ILE A 115 -8.73 8.33 -1.69
N GLY A 116 -7.49 8.24 -1.19
CA GLY A 116 -6.33 8.78 -1.90
C GLY A 116 -6.15 8.13 -3.28
N VAL A 117 -6.28 6.81 -3.37
CA VAL A 117 -6.20 6.09 -4.66
C VAL A 117 -7.24 6.60 -5.65
N GLY A 118 -8.46 6.88 -5.20
CA GLY A 118 -9.50 7.51 -6.01
C GLY A 118 -9.04 8.86 -6.59
N VAL A 119 -8.37 9.69 -5.79
CA VAL A 119 -7.78 10.96 -6.26
C VAL A 119 -6.72 10.71 -7.34
N SER A 120 -5.86 9.70 -7.20
CA SER A 120 -4.88 9.37 -8.24
C SER A 120 -5.51 8.90 -9.53
N ILE A 121 -6.52 8.03 -9.47
CA ILE A 121 -7.24 7.57 -10.66
C ILE A 121 -7.90 8.76 -11.36
N ALA A 122 -8.46 9.71 -10.62
CA ALA A 122 -9.03 10.93 -11.18
C ALA A 122 -7.97 11.80 -11.89
N VAL A 123 -6.78 11.98 -11.31
CA VAL A 123 -5.67 12.71 -11.95
C VAL A 123 -5.23 12.03 -13.25
N VAL A 124 -5.09 10.71 -13.25
CA VAL A 124 -4.72 9.92 -14.44
C VAL A 124 -5.78 10.05 -15.52
N TYR A 125 -7.07 9.98 -15.16
CA TYR A 125 -8.18 10.20 -16.08
C TYR A 125 -8.13 11.60 -16.70
N LEU A 126 -7.89 12.65 -15.91
CA LEU A 126 -7.80 14.02 -16.42
C LEU A 126 -6.67 14.21 -17.43
N LYS A 127 -5.51 13.56 -17.22
CA LYS A 127 -4.37 13.67 -18.13
C LYS A 127 -4.54 12.86 -19.41
N PHE A 128 -4.83 11.56 -19.28
CA PHE A 128 -4.77 10.62 -20.40
C PHE A 128 -6.15 10.29 -21.00
N GLN A 129 -7.24 10.75 -20.39
CA GLN A 129 -8.62 10.45 -20.80
C GLN A 129 -8.92 8.94 -20.87
N ILE A 130 -8.19 8.13 -20.07
CA ILE A 130 -8.38 6.69 -19.99
C ILE A 130 -9.47 6.38 -18.97
N LEU A 131 -10.61 5.89 -19.44
CA LEU A 131 -11.70 5.45 -18.59
C LEU A 131 -11.28 4.25 -17.73
N PRO A 132 -11.34 4.34 -16.39
CA PRO A 132 -11.05 3.22 -15.53
C PRO A 132 -12.16 2.16 -15.66
N GLN A 133 -11.75 0.90 -15.81
CA GLN A 133 -12.66 -0.24 -15.79
C GLN A 133 -12.95 -0.63 -14.35
N LEU A 134 -14.07 -0.15 -13.82
CA LEU A 134 -14.55 -0.46 -12.48
C LEU A 134 -15.36 -1.76 -12.50
N SER A 135 -14.65 -2.88 -12.51
CA SER A 135 -15.23 -4.22 -12.37
C SER A 135 -15.28 -4.66 -10.91
N LEU A 136 -16.02 -5.75 -10.61
CA LEU A 136 -16.00 -6.37 -9.29
C LEU A 136 -14.57 -6.77 -8.86
N ALA A 137 -13.75 -7.18 -9.82
CA ALA A 137 -12.34 -7.50 -9.57
C ALA A 137 -11.54 -6.29 -9.10
N THR A 138 -11.75 -5.13 -9.71
CA THR A 138 -11.10 -3.86 -9.31
C THR A 138 -11.43 -3.52 -7.86
N PHE A 139 -12.68 -3.71 -7.45
CA PHE A 139 -13.13 -3.47 -6.08
C PHE A 139 -12.49 -4.42 -5.05
N LEU A 140 -12.08 -5.63 -5.45
CA LEU A 140 -11.40 -6.58 -4.58
C LEU A 140 -9.87 -6.41 -4.58
N ILE A 141 -9.29 -6.07 -5.72
CA ILE A 141 -7.82 -6.02 -5.89
C ILE A 141 -7.22 -4.75 -5.29
N LEU A 142 -7.87 -3.60 -5.44
CA LEU A 142 -7.39 -2.35 -4.84
C LEU A 142 -7.19 -2.46 -3.32
N PRO A 143 -8.18 -2.91 -2.52
CA PRO A 143 -7.98 -3.07 -1.08
C PRO A 143 -6.97 -4.18 -0.76
N LEU A 144 -6.90 -5.27 -1.54
CA LEU A 144 -5.90 -6.32 -1.33
C LEU A 144 -4.46 -5.80 -1.49
N VAL A 145 -4.20 -5.04 -2.55
CA VAL A 145 -2.89 -4.41 -2.77
C VAL A 145 -2.57 -3.45 -1.63
N LEU A 146 -3.50 -2.57 -1.27
CA LEU A 146 -3.33 -1.63 -0.16
C LEU A 146 -3.02 -2.35 1.15
N MET A 147 -3.81 -3.36 1.52
CA MET A 147 -3.59 -4.16 2.73
C MET A 147 -2.19 -4.78 2.73
N THR A 148 -1.73 -5.31 1.60
CA THR A 148 -0.40 -5.91 1.47
C THR A 148 0.69 -4.86 1.68
N MET A 149 0.57 -3.69 1.05
CA MET A 149 1.54 -2.60 1.19
C MET A 149 1.58 -2.02 2.61
N ILE A 150 0.40 -1.82 3.23
CA ILE A 150 0.29 -1.32 4.60
C ILE A 150 0.86 -2.34 5.59
N SER A 151 0.55 -3.63 5.42
CA SER A 151 1.09 -4.68 6.29
C SER A 151 2.61 -4.80 6.22
N MET A 152 3.19 -4.61 5.03
CA MET A 152 4.64 -4.46 4.90
C MET A 152 5.19 -3.25 5.67
N GLY A 153 4.56 -2.08 5.55
CA GLY A 153 4.97 -0.88 6.29
C GLY A 153 4.94 -1.11 7.81
N PHE A 154 3.89 -1.77 8.31
CA PHE A 154 3.78 -2.15 9.72
C PHE A 154 4.90 -3.11 10.14
N ALA A 155 5.18 -4.16 9.35
CA ALA A 155 6.25 -5.11 9.66
C ALA A 155 7.62 -4.42 9.73
N ILE A 156 7.93 -3.54 8.78
CA ILE A 156 9.17 -2.74 8.77
C ILE A 156 9.25 -1.87 10.03
N ALA A 157 8.17 -1.16 10.36
CA ALA A 157 8.15 -0.26 11.51
C ALA A 157 8.26 -1.00 12.85
N TYR A 158 7.64 -2.17 13.00
CA TYR A 158 7.73 -2.95 14.24
C TYR A 158 9.12 -3.52 14.46
N TRP A 159 9.76 -4.05 13.43
CA TRP A 159 11.06 -4.71 13.54
C TRP A 159 12.28 -3.78 13.45
N SER A 160 12.08 -2.51 13.08
CA SER A 160 13.18 -1.55 12.89
C SER A 160 13.17 -0.45 13.94
N THR A 161 14.34 0.18 14.12
CA THR A 161 14.44 1.48 14.81
C THR A 161 13.88 2.60 13.93
N PRO A 162 13.48 3.76 14.49
CA PRO A 162 12.96 4.88 13.69
C PRO A 162 13.90 5.33 12.57
N SER A 163 15.21 5.37 12.82
CA SER A 163 16.22 5.78 11.83
C SER A 163 16.37 4.73 10.72
N THR A 164 16.45 3.45 11.07
CA THR A 164 16.54 2.35 10.09
C THR A 164 15.28 2.25 9.25
N MET A 165 14.10 2.37 9.87
CA MET A 165 12.82 2.35 9.16
C MET A 165 12.76 3.46 8.10
N MET A 166 13.17 4.67 8.45
CA MET A 166 13.19 5.80 7.51
C MET A 166 14.10 5.53 6.32
N LEU A 167 15.31 4.99 6.55
CA LEU A 167 16.22 4.62 5.46
C LEU A 167 15.64 3.51 4.58
N VAL A 168 15.09 2.45 5.18
CA VAL A 168 14.52 1.31 4.46
C VAL A 168 13.34 1.75 3.59
N THR A 169 12.41 2.53 4.15
CA THR A 169 11.22 3.01 3.41
C THR A 169 11.60 3.93 2.25
N GLN A 170 12.60 4.81 2.42
CA GLN A 170 13.10 5.67 1.34
C GLN A 170 13.81 4.88 0.24
N LEU A 171 14.64 3.89 0.61
CA LEU A 171 15.24 2.99 -0.38
C LEU A 171 14.17 2.21 -1.15
N LEU A 172 13.13 1.76 -0.46
CA LEU A 172 12.00 1.05 -1.07
C LEU A 172 11.31 1.92 -2.11
N LEU A 173 11.03 3.19 -1.78
CA LEU A 173 10.49 4.17 -2.73
C LEU A 173 11.40 4.39 -3.92
N MET A 174 12.70 4.56 -3.68
CA MET A 174 13.69 4.78 -4.73
C MET A 174 13.74 3.58 -5.69
N ILE A 175 13.77 2.35 -5.15
CA ILE A 175 13.75 1.11 -5.96
C ILE A 175 12.43 1.01 -6.73
N GLY A 176 11.30 1.35 -6.09
CA GLY A 176 9.98 1.37 -6.72
C GLY A 176 9.90 2.32 -7.92
N LEU A 177 10.54 3.49 -7.83
CA LEU A 177 10.60 4.49 -8.90
C LEU A 177 11.60 4.13 -10.00
N LEU A 178 12.79 3.61 -9.65
CA LEU A 178 13.91 3.47 -10.58
C LEU A 178 13.96 2.11 -11.30
N PHE A 179 13.52 1.03 -10.66
CA PHE A 179 13.78 -0.34 -11.14
C PHE A 179 12.53 -1.22 -11.22
N SER A 180 11.36 -0.67 -10.94
CA SER A 180 10.16 -1.48 -10.97
C SER A 180 9.51 -1.44 -12.36
N PRO A 181 9.24 -2.59 -13.02
CA PRO A 181 8.40 -2.70 -14.22
C PRO A 181 6.93 -2.30 -13.99
N ILE A 182 6.68 -1.57 -12.91
CA ILE A 182 5.49 -0.80 -12.62
C ILE A 182 5.36 0.36 -13.61
N MET A 183 6.43 1.15 -13.83
CA MET A 183 6.40 2.34 -14.70
C MET A 183 6.88 2.08 -16.12
N TYR A 184 7.75 1.08 -16.30
CA TYR A 184 8.35 0.75 -17.60
C TYR A 184 7.99 -0.68 -18.01
N PRO A 185 7.88 -0.97 -19.32
CA PRO A 185 7.72 -2.33 -19.81
C PRO A 185 8.84 -3.25 -19.30
N ALA A 186 8.46 -4.47 -18.88
CA ALA A 186 9.39 -5.46 -18.35
C ALA A 186 10.52 -5.85 -19.32
N GLU A 187 10.28 -5.69 -20.63
CA GLU A 187 11.24 -5.95 -21.71
C GLU A 187 12.51 -5.10 -21.63
N ARG A 188 12.48 -3.98 -20.90
CA ARG A 188 13.64 -3.08 -20.72
C ARG A 188 14.58 -3.52 -19.59
N ILE A 189 14.22 -4.56 -18.83
CA ILE A 189 14.95 -4.98 -17.63
C ILE A 189 15.65 -6.33 -17.90
N PRO A 190 16.92 -6.51 -17.51
CA PRO A 190 17.61 -7.79 -17.62
C PRO A 190 16.85 -8.94 -16.93
N GLU A 191 16.75 -10.10 -17.59
CA GLU A 191 15.92 -11.23 -17.13
C GLU A 191 16.28 -11.77 -15.73
N VAL A 192 17.55 -11.66 -15.33
CA VAL A 192 18.04 -12.11 -14.01
C VAL A 192 17.40 -11.26 -12.90
N ILE A 193 17.29 -9.96 -13.14
CA ILE A 193 16.70 -9.00 -12.22
C ILE A 193 15.18 -9.21 -12.16
N LEU A 194 14.56 -9.49 -13.31
CA LEU A 194 13.11 -9.75 -13.43
C LEU A 194 12.65 -10.97 -12.60
N ARG A 195 13.45 -12.05 -12.54
CA ARG A 195 13.12 -13.26 -11.78
C ARG A 195 12.96 -13.02 -10.28
N GLY A 196 13.84 -12.23 -9.66
CA GLY A 196 13.72 -11.88 -8.25
C GLY A 196 12.51 -10.96 -8.00
N TYR A 197 12.24 -10.09 -8.96
CA TYR A 197 11.19 -9.09 -8.93
C TYR A 197 9.77 -9.67 -8.96
N HIS A 198 9.55 -10.79 -9.65
CA HIS A 198 8.26 -11.49 -9.61
C HIS A 198 7.88 -12.05 -8.23
N PHE A 199 8.87 -12.26 -7.35
CA PHE A 199 8.61 -12.70 -5.97
C PHE A 199 8.29 -11.53 -5.03
N LEU A 200 8.73 -10.32 -5.36
CA LEU A 200 8.41 -9.12 -4.60
C LEU A 200 6.96 -8.70 -4.87
N PRO A 201 6.21 -8.22 -3.87
CA PRO A 201 4.79 -7.92 -4.01
C PRO A 201 4.51 -6.65 -4.85
N PHE A 202 5.54 -5.86 -5.16
CA PHE A 202 5.40 -4.57 -5.86
C PHE A 202 4.99 -4.73 -7.34
N ILE A 203 5.54 -5.73 -8.03
CA ILE A 203 5.30 -5.95 -9.46
C ILE A 203 3.98 -6.67 -9.71
N PRO A 204 3.67 -7.77 -8.99
CA PRO A 204 2.34 -8.35 -8.98
C PRO A 204 1.26 -7.31 -8.68
N ALA A 205 1.50 -6.39 -7.74
CA ALA A 205 0.56 -5.29 -7.46
C ALA A 205 0.36 -4.40 -8.69
N GLY A 206 1.44 -3.87 -9.27
CA GLY A 206 1.35 -2.97 -10.43
C GLY A 206 0.68 -3.61 -11.64
N ASP A 207 1.01 -4.86 -11.91
CA ASP A 207 0.39 -5.63 -12.98
C ASP A 207 -1.10 -5.87 -12.74
N LEU A 208 -1.50 -6.26 -11.52
CA LEU A 208 -2.90 -6.47 -11.19
C LEU A 208 -3.71 -5.19 -11.32
N ILE A 209 -3.16 -4.04 -10.91
CA ILE A 209 -3.80 -2.73 -11.09
C ILE A 209 -3.93 -2.40 -12.58
N ARG A 210 -2.88 -2.65 -13.36
CA ARG A 210 -2.90 -2.42 -14.81
C ARG A 210 -3.96 -3.28 -15.50
N GLU A 211 -3.99 -4.56 -15.18
CA GLU A 211 -4.94 -5.54 -15.72
C GLU A 211 -6.38 -5.20 -15.34
N THR A 212 -6.64 -4.78 -14.11
CA THR A 212 -8.01 -4.60 -13.58
C THR A 212 -8.58 -3.21 -13.78
N VAL A 213 -7.78 -2.17 -13.54
CA VAL A 213 -8.23 -0.78 -13.59
C VAL A 213 -8.20 -0.23 -15.02
N TYR A 214 -7.25 -0.66 -15.86
CA TYR A 214 -6.99 0.01 -17.13
C TYR A 214 -7.17 -0.87 -18.37
N LEU A 215 -6.77 -2.15 -18.31
CA LEU A 215 -6.78 -3.03 -19.48
C LEU A 215 -8.00 -3.97 -19.54
N GLY A 216 -8.65 -4.28 -18.41
CA GLY A 216 -9.81 -5.21 -18.38
C GLY A 216 -9.47 -6.67 -18.62
N HIS A 217 -8.22 -7.08 -18.44
CA HIS A 217 -7.76 -8.43 -18.76
C HIS A 217 -8.02 -9.43 -17.63
N SER A 218 -7.88 -10.71 -17.95
CA SER A 218 -7.97 -11.80 -16.97
C SER A 218 -6.89 -11.68 -15.90
N ILE A 219 -7.30 -11.79 -14.65
CA ILE A 219 -6.43 -11.68 -13.47
C ILE A 219 -5.57 -12.93 -13.35
N SER A 220 -4.25 -12.75 -13.27
CA SER A 220 -3.35 -13.87 -12.98
C SER A 220 -3.48 -14.34 -11.53
N VAL A 221 -3.89 -15.60 -11.35
CA VAL A 221 -3.99 -16.25 -10.02
C VAL A 221 -2.65 -16.27 -9.29
N VAL A 222 -1.54 -16.43 -10.02
CA VAL A 222 -0.19 -16.46 -9.44
C VAL A 222 0.12 -15.13 -8.74
N LYS A 223 -0.19 -14.00 -9.39
CA LYS A 223 0.05 -12.65 -8.84
C LYS A 223 -0.78 -12.42 -7.56
N LEU A 224 -2.03 -12.90 -7.54
CA LEU A 224 -2.89 -12.85 -6.35
C LEU A 224 -2.31 -13.67 -5.19
N VAL A 225 -1.86 -14.89 -5.46
CA VAL A 225 -1.27 -15.77 -4.44
C VAL A 225 -0.02 -15.13 -3.85
N VAL A 226 0.85 -14.52 -4.66
CA VAL A 226 2.05 -13.82 -4.17
C VAL A 226 1.67 -12.68 -3.21
N LEU A 227 0.68 -11.85 -3.56
CA LEU A 227 0.21 -10.78 -2.67
C LEU A 227 -0.37 -11.32 -1.35
N LEU A 228 -1.20 -12.36 -1.42
CA LEU A 228 -1.78 -12.99 -0.23
C LEU A 228 -0.71 -13.59 0.68
N LEU A 229 0.29 -14.25 0.11
CA LEU A 229 1.42 -14.79 0.87
C LEU A 229 2.18 -13.68 1.59
N TRP A 230 2.47 -12.57 0.91
CA TRP A 230 3.14 -11.42 1.52
C TRP A 230 2.30 -10.75 2.60
N LEU A 231 1.00 -10.58 2.38
CA LEU A 231 0.07 -10.05 3.38
C LEU A 231 0.06 -10.91 4.64
N VAL A 232 -0.06 -12.23 4.48
CA VAL A 232 -0.06 -13.16 5.63
C VAL A 232 1.30 -13.16 6.32
N ALA A 233 2.41 -13.23 5.57
CA ALA A 233 3.75 -13.25 6.14
C ALA A 233 4.05 -11.97 6.96
N THR A 234 3.74 -10.80 6.41
CA THR A 234 4.01 -9.50 7.06
C THR A 234 3.08 -9.23 8.23
N ALA A 235 1.82 -9.65 8.14
CA ALA A 235 0.89 -9.62 9.26
C ALA A 235 1.35 -10.52 10.41
N LEU A 236 1.79 -11.75 10.12
CA LEU A 236 2.33 -12.68 11.12
C LEU A 236 3.60 -12.14 11.78
N LEU A 237 4.52 -11.55 11.00
CA LEU A 237 5.73 -10.92 11.55
C LEU A 237 5.39 -9.78 12.51
N SER A 238 4.39 -8.97 12.18
CA SER A 238 3.94 -7.85 13.01
C SER A 238 3.29 -8.34 14.31
N VAL A 239 2.42 -9.36 14.23
CA VAL A 239 1.78 -9.97 15.41
C VAL A 239 2.81 -10.66 16.30
N ASN A 240 3.79 -11.37 15.74
CA ASN A 240 4.85 -12.03 16.49
C ASN A 240 5.66 -11.02 17.31
N TRP A 241 6.01 -9.87 16.72
CA TRP A 241 6.70 -8.81 17.45
C TRP A 241 5.87 -8.27 18.62
N LEU A 242 4.57 -8.01 18.39
CA LEU A 242 3.65 -7.55 19.43
C LEU A 242 3.48 -8.56 20.59
N ASN A 243 3.63 -9.85 20.31
CA ASN A 243 3.53 -10.91 21.32
C ASN A 243 4.84 -11.15 22.11
N ARG A 244 6.01 -10.75 21.59
CA ARG A 244 7.31 -11.04 22.22
C ARG A 244 7.67 -10.18 23.43
N GLN A 245 6.96 -9.08 23.67
CA GLN A 245 7.27 -8.12 24.75
C GLN A 245 6.37 -8.29 25.99
N SER A 246 5.67 -9.43 26.12
CA SER A 246 4.91 -9.81 27.33
C SER A 246 5.73 -10.67 28.28
#